data_AF-A0A9E4G078-F1
#
_entry.id   AF-A0A9E4G078-F1
#
_cell.length_a   1.000
_cell.length_b   1.000
_cell.length_c   1.000
_cell.angle_alpha   90.00
_cell.angle_beta   90.00
_cell.angle_gamma   90.00
#
_symmetry.space_group_name_H-M   'P 1'
#
loop_
_entity.id
_entity.type
_entity.pdbx_description
1 polymer ?
#
loop_
_entity_poly.entity_id
_entity_poly.type
_entity_poly.pdbx_seq_one_letter_code
_entity_poly.pdbx_strand_id
1 'polypeptide(L)' 'MMIDIVARSERPLTRTEIVNRLNRKKTPHLINMMDALVEDGVFSRSIVTFNNGVTGYVYSVARQFARE' A
#
# COMPACT_ATOMS: atom_id res chain seq x y z
N MET A 1 -10.23 -7.67 1.51
CA MET A 1 -10.21 -6.49 0.61
C MET A 1 -8.80 -5.88 0.62
N MET A 2 -8.50 -4.86 -0.21
CA MET A 2 -7.16 -4.25 -0.26
C MET A 2 -6.72 -3.69 1.11
N ILE A 3 -7.65 -3.05 1.81
CA ILE A 3 -7.41 -2.49 3.15
C ILE A 3 -7.00 -3.60 4.11
N ASP A 4 -7.71 -4.74 4.16
CA ASP A 4 -7.33 -5.88 5.02
C ASP A 4 -5.90 -6.39 4.75
N ILE A 5 -5.48 -6.44 3.49
CA ILE A 5 -4.16 -6.92 3.09
C ILE A 5 -3.06 -6.01 3.65
N VAL A 6 -3.29 -4.70 3.62
CA VAL A 6 -2.35 -3.71 4.15
C VAL A 6 -2.44 -3.66 5.68
N ALA A 7 -3.63 -3.76 6.27
CA ALA A 7 -3.88 -3.73 7.71
C ALA A 7 -3.26 -4.93 8.45
N ARG A 8 -3.38 -6.13 7.89
CA ARG A 8 -2.82 -7.36 8.47
C ARG A 8 -1.32 -7.52 8.22
N SER A 9 -0.71 -6.60 7.48
CA SER A 9 0.71 -6.67 7.19
C SER A 9 1.52 -6.07 8.34
N GLU A 10 2.44 -6.85 8.90
CA GLU A 10 3.36 -6.41 9.95
C GLU A 10 4.32 -5.30 9.49
N ARG A 11 4.47 -5.14 8.17
CA ARG A 11 5.29 -4.11 7.55
C ARG A 11 4.55 -3.39 6.42
N PRO A 12 4.97 -2.15 6.09
CA PRO A 12 4.52 -1.47 4.88
C PRO A 12 4.78 -2.31 3.62
N LEU A 13 3.87 -2.22 2.66
CA LEU A 13 3.88 -3.00 1.42
C LEU A 13 4.09 -2.10 0.21
N THR A 14 4.85 -2.59 -0.76
CA THR A 14 4.93 -1.97 -2.08
C THR A 14 3.63 -2.19 -2.87
N ARG A 15 3.39 -1.34 -3.88
CA ARG A 15 2.25 -1.53 -4.83
C ARG A 15 2.23 -2.94 -5.42
N THR A 16 3.39 -3.47 -5.76
CA THR A 16 3.51 -4.81 -6.37
C THR A 16 3.09 -5.90 -5.39
N GLU A 17 3.51 -5.81 -4.13
CA GLU A 17 3.11 -6.78 -3.09
C GLU A 17 1.60 -6.75 -2.83
N ILE A 18 0.99 -5.57 -2.78
CA ILE A 18 -0.46 -5.42 -2.59
C ILE A 18 -1.21 -6.08 -3.76
N VAL A 19 -0.80 -5.79 -4.98
CA VAL A 19 -1.39 -6.36 -6.20
C VAL A 19 -1.27 -7.88 -6.23
N ASN A 20 -0.08 -8.40 -5.90
CA ASN A 20 0.17 -9.84 -5.86
C ASN A 20 -0.70 -10.53 -4.79
N ARG A 21 -0.82 -9.93 -3.60
CA ARG A 21 -1.68 -10.46 -2.53
C ARG A 21 -3.17 -10.38 -2.85
N LEU A 22 -3.59 -9.41 -3.67
CA LEU A 22 -4.95 -9.35 -4.21
C LEU A 22 -5.21 -10.43 -5.27
N ASN A 23 -4.19 -11.16 -5.72
CA ASN A 23 -4.24 -12.06 -6.87
C ASN A 23 -4.81 -11.37 -8.12
N ARG A 24 -4.44 -10.09 -8.34
CA ARG A 24 -4.86 -9.28 -9.49
C ARG A 24 -3.65 -8.90 -10.32
N LYS A 25 -3.89 -8.54 -11.59
CA LYS A 25 -2.87 -7.88 -12.41
C LYS A 25 -2.72 -6.42 -11.98
N LYS A 26 -1.50 -5.90 -12.10
CA LYS A 26 -1.23 -4.48 -11.90
C LYS A 26 -1.88 -3.70 -13.03
N THR A 27 -2.95 -2.96 -12.73
CA THR A 27 -3.67 -2.12 -13.69
C THR A 27 -3.64 -0.66 -13.24
N PRO A 28 -3.74 0.31 -14.18
CA PRO A 28 -3.85 1.73 -13.85
C PRO A 28 -4.99 2.02 -12.87
N HIS A 29 -6.12 1.34 -13.03
CA HIS A 29 -7.27 1.48 -12.13
C HIS A 29 -6.93 1.13 -10.67
N LEU A 30 -6.21 0.04 -10.44
CA LEU A 30 -5.83 -0.38 -9.08
C LEU A 30 -4.81 0.58 -8.47
N ILE A 31 -3.92 1.15 -9.30
CA ILE A 31 -2.99 2.19 -8.86
C ILE A 31 -3.74 3.46 -8.45
N ASN A 32 -4.67 3.93 -9.28
CA ASN A 32 -5.49 5.10 -8.97
C ASN A 32 -6.32 4.87 -7.71
N MET A 33 -6.81 3.66 -7.49
CA MET A 33 -7.53 3.30 -6.26
C MET A 33 -6.62 3.38 -5.02
N MET A 34 -5.37 2.92 -5.11
CA MET A 34 -4.40 3.08 -4.02
C MET A 34 -4.08 4.55 -3.74
N ASP A 35 -3.98 5.37 -4.78
CA ASP A 35 -3.68 6.79 -4.63
C ASP A 35 -4.89 7.55 -4.05
N ALA A 36 -6.12 7.22 -4.45
CA ALA A 36 -7.35 7.73 -3.84
C ALA A 36 -7.43 7.38 -2.34
N LEU A 37 -7.10 6.14 -1.95
CA LEU A 37 -7.06 5.74 -0.54
C LEU A 37 -6.00 6.50 0.27
N VAL A 38 -4.93 7.00 -0.37
CA VAL A 38 -3.96 7.88 0.29
C VAL A 38 -4.54 9.28 0.46
N GLU A 39 -5.21 9.81 -0.57
CA GLU A 39 -5.88 11.12 -0.52
C GLU A 39 -6.99 11.17 0.54
N ASP A 40 -7.76 10.07 0.66
CA ASP A 40 -8.79 9.89 1.69
C ASP A 40 -8.21 9.66 3.10
N GLY A 41 -6.88 9.57 3.22
CA GLY A 41 -6.20 9.33 4.49
C GLY A 41 -6.40 7.93 5.05
N VAL A 42 -6.88 6.97 4.25
CA VAL A 42 -7.01 5.55 4.64
C VAL A 42 -5.63 4.89 4.64
N PHE A 43 -4.82 5.18 3.62
CA PHE A 43 -3.45 4.72 3.51
C PHE A 43 -2.45 5.85 3.78
N SER A 44 -1.34 5.50 4.40
CA SER A 44 -0.14 6.33 4.46
C SER A 44 0.90 5.79 3.48
N ARG A 45 1.47 6.71 2.69
CA ARG A 45 2.55 6.45 1.74
C ARG A 45 3.86 6.97 2.31
N SER A 46 4.90 6.15 2.30
CA SER A 46 6.27 6.55 2.65
C SER A 46 7.25 6.16 1.56
N ILE A 47 8.32 6.94 1.43
CA ILE A 47 9.44 6.63 0.53
C ILE A 47 10.48 5.84 1.32
N VAL A 48 10.92 4.72 0.76
CA VAL A 48 12.01 3.91 1.32
C VAL A 48 13.07 3.68 0.27
N THR A 49 14.34 3.62 0.70
CA THR A 49 15.46 3.19 -0.13
C THR A 49 15.69 1.70 0.12
N PHE A 50 15.58 0.89 -0.93
CA PHE A 50 15.87 -0.53 -0.87
C PHE A 50 17.38 -0.78 -0.85
N ASN A 51 17.79 -1.99 -0.44
CA ASN A 51 19.21 -2.37 -0.30
C ASN A 51 20.04 -2.25 -1.59
N ASN A 52 19.38 -2.18 -2.75
CA ASN A 52 19.99 -1.96 -4.06
C ASN A 52 20.10 -0.47 -4.45
N GLY A 53 19.84 0.45 -3.52
CA GLY A 53 19.88 1.89 -3.77
C GLY A 53 18.65 2.46 -4.47
N VAL A 54 17.69 1.62 -4.87
CA VAL A 54 16.44 2.08 -5.52
C VAL A 54 15.51 2.68 -4.47
N THR A 55 14.98 3.87 -4.74
CA THR A 55 13.90 4.45 -3.93
C THR A 55 12.54 4.02 -4.44
N GLY A 56 11.61 3.69 -3.56
CA GLY A 56 10.23 3.39 -3.92
C GLY A 56 9.22 3.70 -2.83
N TYR A 57 7.95 3.53 -3.18
CA TYR A 57 6.84 3.79 -2.28
C TYR A 57 6.37 2.52 -1.59
N VAL A 58 6.16 2.64 -0.28
CA VAL A 58 5.50 1.65 0.55
C VAL A 58 4.26 2.24 1.19
N TYR A 59 3.28 1.38 1.43
CA TYR A 59 1.94 1.71 1.87
C TYR A 59 1.65 0.99 3.18
N SER A 60 1.05 1.71 4.11
CA SER A 60 0.55 1.20 5.39
C SER A 60 -0.83 1.79 5.64
N VAL A 61 -1.61 1.19 6.54
CA VAL A 61 -2.87 1.79 6.98
C VAL A 61 -2.55 3.02 7.83
N ALA A 62 -3.22 4.14 7.58
CA ALA A 62 -3.05 5.33 8.39
C ALA A 62 -3.44 5.02 9.83
N ARG A 63 -2.73 5.60 10.82
CA ARG A 63 -2.90 5.31 12.26
C ARG A 63 -4.36 5.36 12.74
N GLN A 64 -5.18 6.23 12.12
CA GLN A 64 -6.59 6.39 12.43
C GLN A 64 -7.46 5.16 12.07
N PHE A 65 -7.01 4.31 11.15
CA PHE A 65 -7.68 3.08 10.71
C PHE A 65 -6.95 1.81 11.18
N ALA A 66 -5.87 1.94 11.96
CA ALA A 66 -5.08 0.81 12.45
C ALA A 66 -5.63 0.18 13.76
N ARG A 67 -6.77 0.67 14.26
CA ARG A 67 -7.43 0.17 15.48
C ARG A 67 -8.94 0.03 15.26
N GLU A 68 -9.35 -1.06 14.62
CA GLU A 68 -10.64 -1.73 14.84
C GLU A 68 -10.45 -3.24 14.76
#